data_AF-A0A2G3LJ15-F1
#
_entry.id   AF-A0A2G3LJ15-F1
#
_cell.length_a   1.000
_cell.length_b   1.000
_cell.length_c   1.000
_cell.angle_alpha   90.00
_cell.angle_beta   90.00
_cell.angle_gamma   90.00
#
_symmetry.space_group_name_H-M   'P 1'
#
loop_
_entity.id
_entity.type
_entity.pdbx_description
1 polymer ?
#
loop_
_entity_poly.entity_id
_entity_poly.type
_entity_poly.pdbx_seq_one_letter_code
_entity_poly.pdbx_strand_id
1 'polypeptide(L)'
;MPLHRTLIVSLAACALLAGSAHAQYVGPTAGPAAPSSVAAILKNPVDDQAVVLRGHLLRKVGNEKYTFSDGTAEIRVDIDDKVFMNRKIDAKTRVEIRGEVEKDFMESPEIDVDVLTVVP
;
A
#
# COMPACT_ATOMS: atom_id res chain seq x y z
N MET A 1 15.27 50.28 -39.96
CA MET A 1 16.47 49.44 -40.20
C MET A 1 16.35 48.20 -39.31
N PRO A 2 16.14 47.00 -39.87
CA PRO A 2 15.95 45.79 -39.10
C PRO A 2 17.31 45.19 -38.73
N LEU A 3 17.44 44.57 -37.56
CA LEU A 3 18.45 43.52 -37.39
C LEU A 3 17.92 42.42 -36.48
N HIS A 4 17.55 41.34 -37.13
CA HIS A 4 17.35 40.02 -36.56
C HIS A 4 18.66 39.54 -35.93
N ARG A 5 18.57 38.96 -34.74
CA ARG A 5 19.58 38.01 -34.27
C ARG A 5 18.94 37.03 -33.28
N THR A 6 18.19 36.12 -33.87
CA THR A 6 17.83 34.84 -33.26
C THR A 6 19.12 34.13 -32.86
N LEU A 7 19.31 33.86 -31.58
CA LEU A 7 20.29 32.90 -31.10
C LEU A 7 19.52 31.80 -30.37
N ILE A 8 19.23 30.75 -31.13
CA ILE A 8 18.86 29.44 -30.61
C ILE A 8 20.13 28.86 -30.02
N VAL A 9 20.17 28.66 -28.70
CA VAL A 9 21.16 27.79 -28.05
C VAL A 9 20.40 26.61 -27.47
N SER A 10 20.47 25.51 -28.20
CA SER A 10 20.06 24.17 -27.78
C SER A 10 21.02 23.61 -26.73
N LEU A 11 20.59 22.50 -26.09
CA LEU A 11 21.34 21.59 -25.20
C LEU A 11 21.20 21.96 -23.70
N ALA A 12 20.56 21.17 -22.85
CA ALA A 12 20.74 19.73 -22.70
C ALA A 12 19.44 19.00 -22.30
N ALA A 13 19.10 17.95 -23.05
CA ALA A 13 18.17 16.93 -22.59
C ALA A 13 18.91 16.05 -21.58
N CYS A 14 18.71 16.31 -20.28
CA CYS A 14 19.18 15.43 -19.22
C CYS A 14 18.24 14.22 -19.18
N ALA A 15 18.60 13.15 -19.91
CA ALA A 15 17.92 11.88 -19.82
C ALA A 15 18.19 11.27 -18.43
N LEU A 16 17.24 11.42 -17.52
CA LEU A 16 17.23 10.70 -16.25
C LEU A 16 17.04 9.21 -16.56
N LEU A 17 18.14 8.47 -16.62
CA LEU A 17 18.14 7.02 -16.52
C LEU A 17 17.60 6.67 -15.13
N ALA A 18 16.30 6.38 -15.05
CA ALA A 18 15.70 5.77 -13.88
C ALA A 18 16.33 4.37 -13.71
N GLY A 19 17.35 4.29 -12.85
CA GLY A 19 18.01 3.04 -12.51
C GLY A 19 17.01 2.10 -11.83
N SER A 20 16.87 0.90 -12.36
CA SER A 20 16.07 -0.17 -11.77
C SER A 20 16.61 -0.49 -10.37
N ALA A 21 15.84 -0.18 -9.33
CA ALA A 21 16.13 -0.62 -7.98
C ALA A 21 15.79 -2.13 -7.87
N HIS A 22 16.76 -2.98 -8.18
CA HIS A 22 16.65 -4.42 -7.92
C HIS A 22 17.15 -4.69 -6.50
N ALA A 23 16.28 -5.20 -5.63
CA ALA A 23 16.69 -5.73 -4.33
C ALA A 23 17.67 -6.90 -4.57
N GLN A 24 18.88 -6.82 -4.00
CA GLN A 24 20.01 -7.70 -4.33
C GLN A 24 20.12 -8.95 -3.43
N TYR A 25 19.15 -9.22 -2.57
CA TYR A 25 19.22 -10.37 -1.65
C TYR A 25 18.66 -11.63 -2.32
N VAL A 26 19.55 -12.61 -2.57
CA VAL A 26 19.22 -13.94 -3.16
C VAL A 26 19.57 -15.07 -2.18
N GLY A 27 19.70 -14.75 -0.88
CA GLY A 27 19.92 -15.73 0.16
C GLY A 27 18.62 -16.38 0.65
N PRO A 28 18.68 -17.48 1.42
CA PRO A 28 17.51 -18.02 2.10
C PRO A 28 16.85 -16.93 2.96
N THR A 29 15.55 -16.73 2.81
CA THR A 29 14.78 -15.89 3.72
C THR A 29 14.41 -16.73 4.94
N ALA A 30 15.01 -16.42 6.08
CA ALA A 30 14.64 -17.02 7.36
C ALA A 30 13.46 -16.23 7.94
N GLY A 31 12.25 -16.80 7.85
CA GLY A 31 11.05 -16.22 8.44
C GLY A 31 9.82 -17.07 8.10
N PRO A 32 8.81 -17.11 8.98
CA PRO A 32 7.52 -17.70 8.62
C PRO A 32 6.93 -16.97 7.41
N ALA A 33 6.27 -17.70 6.52
CA ALA A 33 5.57 -17.09 5.39
C ALA A 33 4.51 -16.11 5.91
N ALA A 34 4.45 -14.91 5.31
CA ALA A 34 3.43 -13.94 5.64
C ALA A 34 2.02 -14.52 5.39
N PRO A 35 1.03 -14.21 6.23
CA PRO A 35 -0.34 -14.64 6.02
C PRO A 35 -0.85 -14.14 4.66
N SER A 36 -1.49 -15.03 3.91
CA SER A 36 -2.01 -14.70 2.57
C SER A 36 -3.51 -14.38 2.55
N SER A 37 -4.19 -14.36 3.70
CA SER A 37 -5.62 -14.06 3.81
C SER A 37 -6.00 -13.47 5.16
N VAL A 38 -7.11 -12.75 5.19
CA VAL A 38 -7.69 -12.19 6.42
C VAL A 38 -8.06 -13.30 7.40
N ALA A 39 -8.64 -14.40 6.92
CA ALA A 39 -9.01 -15.53 7.78
C ALA A 39 -7.78 -16.18 8.46
N ALA A 40 -6.62 -16.24 7.79
CA ALA A 40 -5.40 -16.76 8.37
C ALA A 40 -4.89 -15.87 9.52
N ILE A 41 -4.97 -14.54 9.34
CA ILE A 41 -4.61 -13.54 10.36
C ILE A 41 -5.53 -13.69 11.57
N LEU A 42 -6.85 -13.71 11.36
CA LEU A 42 -7.82 -13.82 12.46
C LEU A 42 -7.68 -15.12 13.26
N LYS A 43 -7.25 -16.21 12.61
CA LYS A 43 -7.05 -17.51 13.28
C LYS A 43 -5.84 -17.50 14.21
N ASN A 44 -4.78 -16.79 13.86
CA ASN A 44 -3.54 -16.73 14.63
C ASN A 44 -2.87 -15.35 14.46
N PRO A 45 -3.41 -14.30 15.09
CA PRO A 45 -2.85 -12.96 14.96
C PRO A 45 -1.52 -12.89 15.70
N VAL A 46 -0.49 -12.47 14.95
CA VAL A 46 0.86 -12.20 15.43
C VAL A 46 1.08 -10.71 15.31
N ASP A 47 1.38 -10.07 16.43
CA ASP A 47 1.69 -8.64 16.49
C ASP A 47 2.92 -8.29 15.64
N ASP A 48 2.96 -7.07 15.08
CA ASP A 48 4.00 -6.59 14.15
C ASP A 48 4.19 -7.46 12.89
N GLN A 49 3.27 -8.37 12.59
CA GLN A 49 3.42 -9.26 11.45
C GLN A 49 3.09 -8.52 10.15
N ALA A 50 4.10 -8.34 9.30
CA ALA A 50 3.91 -7.77 7.97
C ALA A 50 2.97 -8.61 7.08
N VAL A 51 2.05 -7.94 6.39
CA VAL A 51 1.05 -8.56 5.52
C VAL A 51 0.93 -7.82 4.17
N VAL A 52 0.49 -8.57 3.16
CA VAL A 52 0.05 -8.02 1.87
C VAL A 52 -1.29 -8.66 1.52
N LEU A 53 -2.35 -7.87 1.47
CA LEU A 53 -3.70 -8.36 1.26
C LEU A 53 -4.36 -7.63 0.08
N ARG A 54 -5.20 -8.35 -0.67
CA ARG A 54 -5.97 -7.79 -1.80
C ARG A 54 -7.45 -7.94 -1.55
N GLY A 55 -8.20 -6.87 -1.80
CA GLY A 55 -9.60 -6.81 -1.39
C GLY A 55 -10.26 -5.47 -1.67
N HIS A 56 -11.26 -5.12 -0.85
CA HIS A 56 -12.03 -3.88 -0.96
C HIS A 56 -12.20 -3.22 0.40
N LEU A 57 -12.19 -1.88 0.42
CA LEU A 57 -12.63 -1.10 1.58
C LEU A 57 -14.16 -0.95 1.52
N LEU A 58 -14.88 -1.61 2.42
CA LEU A 58 -16.34 -1.69 2.38
C LEU A 58 -17.01 -0.45 2.95
N ARG A 59 -16.50 0.08 4.06
CA ARG A 59 -17.08 1.21 4.81
C ARG A 59 -16.08 1.81 5.80
N LYS A 60 -16.20 3.11 6.06
CA LYS A 60 -15.54 3.79 7.18
C LYS A 60 -16.30 3.49 8.47
N VAL A 61 -15.60 3.09 9.52
CA VAL A 61 -16.17 2.69 10.82
C VAL A 61 -15.68 3.54 11.99
N GLY A 62 -14.70 4.41 11.77
CA GLY A 62 -14.17 5.33 12.77
C GLY A 62 -13.32 6.44 12.15
N ASN A 63 -12.62 7.21 12.98
CA ASN A 63 -11.54 8.08 12.48
C ASN A 63 -10.43 7.18 11.93
N GLU A 64 -10.06 7.37 10.66
CA GLU A 64 -9.04 6.58 9.94
C GLU A 64 -9.26 5.04 9.89
N LYS A 65 -10.32 4.53 10.53
CA LYS A 65 -10.66 3.11 10.55
C LYS A 65 -11.68 2.73 9.49
N TYR A 66 -11.40 1.67 8.76
CA TYR A 66 -12.24 1.11 7.70
C TYR A 66 -12.43 -0.41 7.88
N THR A 67 -13.49 -0.96 7.30
CA THR A 67 -13.63 -2.42 7.14
C THR A 67 -13.06 -2.82 5.79
N PHE A 68 -12.08 -3.72 5.80
CA PHE A 68 -11.50 -4.34 4.62
C PHE A 68 -12.00 -5.78 4.48
N SER A 69 -12.25 -6.22 3.23
CA SER A 69 -12.54 -7.62 2.93
C SER A 69 -11.65 -8.14 1.80
N ASP A 70 -11.07 -9.32 2.01
CA ASP A 70 -10.40 -10.08 0.96
C ASP A 70 -11.37 -10.91 0.09
N GLY A 71 -12.68 -10.80 0.35
CA GLY A 71 -13.75 -11.56 -0.29
C GLY A 71 -14.17 -12.83 0.47
N THR A 72 -13.38 -13.28 1.46
CA THR A 72 -13.67 -14.47 2.28
C THR A 72 -13.90 -14.13 3.74
N ALA A 73 -13.23 -13.09 4.25
CA ALA A 73 -13.41 -12.57 5.59
C ALA A 73 -13.28 -11.03 5.60
N GLU A 74 -13.60 -10.43 6.75
CA GLU A 74 -13.48 -9.00 7.00
C GLU A 74 -12.55 -8.74 8.19
N ILE A 75 -11.78 -7.65 8.12
CA ILE A 75 -10.96 -7.15 9.22
C ILE A 75 -10.99 -5.62 9.24
N ARG A 76 -10.80 -5.03 10.41
CA ARG A 76 -10.62 -3.59 10.54
C ARG A 76 -9.22 -3.23 10.05
N VAL A 77 -9.11 -2.09 9.38
CA VAL A 77 -7.84 -1.53 8.95
C VAL A 77 -7.78 -0.07 9.38
N ASP A 78 -6.62 0.36 9.86
CA ASP A 78 -6.31 1.76 10.11
C ASP A 78 -5.55 2.32 8.91
N ILE A 79 -6.02 3.43 8.34
CA ILE A 79 -5.46 4.04 7.13
C ILE A 79 -5.47 5.56 7.31
N ASP A 80 -4.30 6.13 7.58
CA ASP A 80 -4.06 7.57 7.60
C ASP A 80 -4.44 8.18 6.23
N ASP A 81 -5.07 9.36 6.26
CA ASP A 81 -5.50 10.10 5.07
C ASP A 81 -4.37 10.27 4.02
N LYS A 82 -3.11 10.36 4.45
CA LYS A 82 -1.94 10.48 3.55
C LYS A 82 -1.75 9.24 2.67
N VAL A 83 -2.11 8.05 3.15
CA VAL A 83 -1.93 6.77 2.44
C VAL A 83 -2.82 6.70 1.20
N PHE A 84 -3.96 7.41 1.21
CA PHE A 84 -4.84 7.53 0.04
C PHE A 84 -4.21 8.36 -1.08
N MET A 85 -3.23 9.23 -0.79
CA MET A 85 -2.55 10.08 -1.78
C MET A 85 -3.54 10.86 -2.67
N ASN A 86 -4.57 11.45 -2.07
CA ASN A 86 -5.68 12.16 -2.74
C ASN A 86 -6.54 11.30 -3.70
N ARG A 87 -6.37 9.98 -3.70
CA ARG A 87 -7.23 9.08 -4.49
C ARG A 87 -8.56 8.86 -3.78
N LYS A 88 -9.64 8.88 -4.54
CA LYS A 88 -10.96 8.45 -4.07
C LYS A 88 -11.09 6.94 -4.27
N ILE A 89 -11.23 6.21 -3.17
CA ILE A 89 -11.44 4.76 -3.16
C ILE A 89 -12.87 4.51 -2.68
N ASP A 90 -13.64 3.77 -3.47
CA ASP A 90 -14.98 3.32 -3.09
C ASP A 90 -15.02 1.80 -2.85
N ALA A 91 -16.16 1.28 -2.40
CA ALA A 91 -16.33 -0.14 -2.12
C ALA A 91 -16.27 -1.06 -3.35
N LYS A 92 -16.23 -0.50 -4.57
CA LYS A 92 -16.07 -1.26 -5.82
C LYS A 92 -14.62 -1.28 -6.29
N THR A 93 -13.77 -0.45 -5.69
CA THR A 93 -12.37 -0.32 -6.05
C THR A 93 -11.57 -1.42 -5.37
N ARG A 94 -10.97 -2.29 -6.17
CA ARG A 94 -10.06 -3.32 -5.66
C ARG A 94 -8.72 -2.69 -5.29
N VAL A 95 -8.22 -3.03 -4.11
CA VAL A 95 -6.95 -2.50 -3.58
C VAL A 95 -6.05 -3.62 -3.09
N GLU A 96 -4.74 -3.38 -3.15
CA GLU A 96 -3.72 -4.09 -2.38
C GLU A 96 -3.32 -3.18 -1.21
N ILE A 97 -3.39 -3.70 0.01
CA ILE A 97 -2.86 -3.07 1.22
C ILE A 97 -1.59 -3.79 1.65
N ARG A 98 -0.62 -3.03 2.14
CA ARG A 98 0.56 -3.52 2.84
C ARG A 98 0.67 -2.80 4.17
N GLY A 99 1.03 -3.54 5.19
CA GLY A 99 1.02 -3.04 6.55
C GLY A 99 1.34 -4.14 7.54
N GLU A 100 1.03 -3.90 8.80
CA GLU A 100 1.37 -4.77 9.92
C GLU A 100 0.09 -5.15 10.69
N VAL A 101 0.04 -6.39 11.17
CA VAL A 101 -1.02 -6.83 12.08
C VAL A 101 -0.80 -6.17 13.43
N GLU A 102 -1.79 -5.42 13.88
CA GLU A 102 -1.80 -4.84 15.21
C GLU A 102 -2.73 -5.63 16.13
N LYS A 103 -2.20 -6.07 17.27
CA LYS A 103 -2.89 -6.95 18.20
C LYS A 103 -2.78 -6.44 19.64
N ASP A 104 -3.65 -5.49 19.95
CA ASP A 104 -3.91 -5.08 21.32
C ASP A 104 -4.62 -6.18 22.14
N PHE A 105 -4.19 -6.36 23.40
CA PHE A 105 -4.68 -7.42 24.29
C PHE A 105 -6.20 -7.42 24.52
N MET A 106 -6.87 -6.28 24.36
CA MET A 106 -8.32 -6.12 24.57
C MET A 106 -9.10 -5.75 23.30
N GLU A 107 -8.43 -5.58 22.16
CA GLU A 107 -9.09 -5.25 20.90
C GLU A 107 -9.09 -6.45 19.93
N SER A 108 -10.01 -6.42 18.97
CA SER A 108 -9.90 -7.31 17.83
C SER A 108 -8.72 -6.88 16.97
N PRO A 109 -7.93 -7.83 16.43
CA PRO A 109 -6.77 -7.48 15.62
C PRO A 109 -7.19 -6.62 14.42
N GLU A 110 -6.34 -5.66 14.07
CA GLU A 110 -6.48 -4.81 12.90
C GLU A 110 -5.21 -4.80 12.06
N ILE A 111 -5.26 -4.18 10.89
CA ILE A 111 -4.06 -3.93 10.08
C ILE A 111 -3.80 -2.43 10.10
N ASP A 112 -2.62 -2.01 10.56
CA ASP A 112 -2.13 -0.66 10.29
C ASP A 112 -1.54 -0.62 8.88
N VAL A 113 -2.07 0.25 8.01
CA VAL A 113 -1.77 0.23 6.57
C VAL A 113 -0.78 1.31 6.21
N ASP A 114 0.44 0.90 5.85
CA ASP A 114 1.48 1.78 5.33
C ASP A 114 1.25 2.18 3.87
N VAL A 115 0.77 1.24 3.05
CA VAL A 115 0.66 1.40 1.60
C VAL A 115 -0.67 0.87 1.10
N LEU A 116 -1.37 1.71 0.34
CA LEU A 116 -2.55 1.33 -0.43
C LEU A 116 -2.30 1.55 -1.92
N THR A 117 -2.50 0.51 -2.72
CA THR A 117 -2.39 0.55 -4.18
C THR A 117 -3.71 0.09 -4.81
N VAL A 118 -4.23 0.84 -5.77
CA VAL A 118 -5.37 0.37 -6.59
C VAL A 118 -4.87 -0.70 -7.54
N VAL A 119 -5.54 -1.85 -7.56
CA VAL A 119 -5.19 -2.97 -8.45
C VAL A 119 -6.27 -3.18 -9.51
N PRO A 120 -5.90 -3.66 -10.72
CA PRO A 120 -6.86 -3.97 -11.78
C PRO A 120 -7.86 -5.08 -11.41
#